data_AF-A0A7X6YX45-F1
#
_entry.id   AF-A0A7X6YX45-F1
#
_cell.length_a   1.000
_cell.length_b   1.000
_cell.length_c   1.000
_cell.angle_alpha   90.00
_cell.angle_beta   90.00
_cell.angle_gamma   90.00
#
_symmetry.space_group_name_H-M   'P 1'
#
loop_
_entity.id
_entity.type
_entity.pdbx_description
1 polymer ?
#
loop_
_entity_poly.entity_id
_entity_poly.type
_entity_poly.pdbx_seq_one_letter_code
_entity_poly.pdbx_strand_id
1 'polypeptide(L)'
;MNTPAITLPSRLTGALLGACIADALAMPVHWYYDTGALARDYGRVQDYVQPRNPHPDSILWRSRYRPVRPQADILHSQARFWGQRGIHYHQFLLAGENTLHLNISRLLMDSLIEREEYDQEDYLDRYVAFMTTPGTHNDTYVEECHREFFRAWAPHKK
;
A
#
# COMPACT_ATOMS: atom_id res chain seq x y z
N MET A 1 1.42 35.15 -23.31
CA MET A 1 2.31 33.97 -23.32
C MET A 1 1.45 32.77 -23.70
N ASN A 2 1.75 32.09 -24.82
CA ASN A 2 1.05 30.84 -25.17
C ASN A 2 1.54 29.73 -24.24
N THR A 3 0.66 29.15 -23.45
CA THR A 3 0.95 27.94 -22.70
C THR A 3 1.24 26.82 -23.72
N PRO A 4 2.37 26.09 -23.62
CA PRO A 4 2.63 24.97 -24.51
C PRO A 4 1.50 23.94 -24.42
N ALA A 5 1.11 23.37 -25.56
CA ALA A 5 0.08 22.34 -25.60
C ALA A 5 0.51 21.11 -24.81
N ILE A 6 -0.38 20.56 -23.98
CA ILE A 6 -0.10 19.36 -23.18
C ILE A 6 0.02 18.15 -24.12
N THR A 7 1.23 17.58 -24.20
CA THR A 7 1.55 16.43 -25.06
C THR A 7 1.13 15.10 -24.42
N LEU A 8 1.03 14.02 -25.20
CA LEU A 8 0.75 12.69 -24.67
C LEU A 8 1.82 12.22 -23.65
N PRO A 9 3.14 12.34 -23.90
CA PRO A 9 4.15 12.04 -22.89
C PRO A 9 3.93 12.83 -21.59
N SER A 10 3.61 14.11 -21.68
CA SER A 10 3.33 14.93 -20.49
C SER A 10 2.12 14.42 -19.70
N ARG A 11 1.07 13.95 -20.38
CA ARG A 11 -0.11 13.35 -19.74
C ARG A 11 0.22 12.04 -19.06
N LEU A 12 1.01 11.17 -19.71
CA LEU A 12 1.40 9.87 -19.15
C LEU A 12 2.27 10.05 -17.90
N THR A 13 3.29 10.91 -17.98
CA THR A 13 4.13 11.25 -16.83
C THR A 13 3.29 11.85 -15.69
N GLY A 14 2.38 12.78 -16.02
CA GLY A 14 1.49 13.39 -15.04
C GLY A 14 0.53 12.39 -14.39
N ALA A 15 0.05 11.39 -15.13
CA ALA A 15 -0.80 10.34 -14.58
C ALA A 15 -0.05 9.43 -13.60
N LEU A 16 1.16 8.98 -13.96
CA LEU A 16 1.97 8.12 -13.10
C LEU A 16 2.44 8.84 -11.84
N LEU A 17 3.02 10.04 -11.99
CA LEU A 17 3.43 10.85 -10.84
C LEU A 17 2.23 11.28 -10.00
N GLY A 18 1.11 11.64 -10.64
CA GLY A 18 -0.13 12.00 -9.97
C GLY A 18 -0.68 10.87 -9.12
N ALA A 19 -0.61 9.61 -9.58
CA ALA A 19 -0.99 8.46 -8.79
C ALA A 19 -0.11 8.32 -7.53
N CYS A 20 1.22 8.45 -7.66
CA CYS A 20 2.13 8.42 -6.51
C CYS A 20 1.85 9.54 -5.51
N ILE A 21 1.64 10.77 -6.00
CA ILE A 21 1.37 11.93 -5.17
C ILE A 21 0.03 11.75 -4.44
N ALA A 22 -1.02 11.35 -5.16
CA ALA A 22 -2.35 11.21 -4.60
C ALA A 22 -2.42 10.10 -3.55
N ASP A 23 -1.79 8.95 -3.80
CA ASP A 23 -1.72 7.84 -2.85
C ASP A 23 -1.01 8.27 -1.55
N ALA A 24 0.18 8.88 -1.65
CA ALA A 24 0.93 9.34 -0.49
C ALA A 24 0.21 10.48 0.28
N LEU A 25 -0.49 11.38 -0.43
CA LEU A 25 -1.26 12.46 0.18
C LEU A 25 -2.51 11.95 0.91
N ALA A 26 -3.17 10.92 0.38
CA ALA A 26 -4.39 10.35 0.94
C ALA A 26 -4.11 9.34 2.07
N MET A 27 -2.95 8.68 2.05
CA MET A 27 -2.52 7.68 3.04
C MET A 27 -2.81 8.05 4.52
N PRO A 28 -2.44 9.24 5.04
CA PRO A 28 -2.63 9.55 6.46
C PRO A 28 -4.10 9.77 6.87
N VAL A 29 -5.01 9.95 5.92
CA VAL A 29 -6.44 10.15 6.17
C VAL A 29 -7.30 8.98 5.71
N HIS A 30 -6.67 7.86 5.32
CA HIS A 30 -7.37 6.69 4.84
C HIS A 30 -8.36 6.15 5.88
N TRP A 31 -9.63 6.05 5.50
CA TRP A 31 -10.76 5.55 6.30
C TRP A 31 -11.16 6.37 7.53
N TYR A 32 -10.93 7.68 7.50
CA TYR A 32 -11.70 8.60 8.33
C TYR A 32 -13.14 8.73 7.80
N TYR A 33 -14.09 8.12 8.50
CA TYR A 33 -15.52 8.28 8.24
C TYR A 33 -16.10 9.45 9.06
N ASP A 34 -15.59 9.69 10.27
CA ASP A 34 -15.84 10.94 11.01
C ASP A 34 -14.98 12.07 10.42
N THR A 35 -15.58 12.85 9.54
CA THR A 35 -14.93 14.04 8.93
C THR A 35 -14.61 15.14 9.95
N GLY A 36 -15.32 15.16 11.09
CA GLY A 36 -15.00 16.03 12.21
C GLY A 36 -13.72 15.60 12.92
N ALA A 37 -13.48 14.29 13.06
CA ALA A 37 -12.21 13.78 13.57
C ALA A 37 -11.06 14.06 12.60
N LEU A 38 -11.28 13.85 11.29
CA LEU A 38 -10.29 14.22 10.26
C LEU A 38 -9.89 15.68 10.39
N ALA A 39 -10.87 16.59 10.50
CA ALA A 39 -10.62 18.02 10.63
C ALA A 39 -9.90 18.38 11.95
N ARG A 40 -10.16 17.67 13.06
CA ARG A 40 -9.43 17.86 14.32
C ARG A 40 -7.99 17.38 14.24
N ASP A 41 -7.76 16.25 13.58
CA ASP A 41 -6.44 15.64 13.51
C ASP A 41 -5.57 16.34 12.46
N TYR A 42 -6.07 16.58 11.25
CA TYR A 42 -5.27 17.08 10.13
C TYR A 42 -5.67 18.45 9.63
N GLY A 43 -6.85 18.96 10.01
CA GLY A 43 -7.41 20.15 9.38
C GLY A 43 -7.61 19.93 7.89
N ARG A 44 -7.07 20.83 7.07
CA ARG A 44 -7.02 20.66 5.62
C ARG A 44 -5.69 20.02 5.24
N VAL A 45 -5.73 18.81 4.67
CA VAL A 45 -4.55 18.14 4.13
C VAL A 45 -4.03 18.91 2.92
N GLN A 46 -2.80 19.41 3.01
CA GLN A 46 -2.12 20.16 1.95
C GLN A 46 -0.71 19.65 1.64
N ASP A 47 -0.14 18.85 2.55
CA ASP A 47 1.21 18.33 2.48
C ASP A 47 1.23 16.85 2.87
N TYR A 48 2.34 16.19 2.57
CA TYR A 48 2.60 14.86 3.08
C TYR A 48 2.79 14.90 4.59
N VAL A 49 2.02 14.09 5.31
CA VAL A 49 2.09 13.98 6.76
C VAL A 49 2.09 12.51 7.18
N GLN A 50 2.60 12.25 8.37
CA GLN A 50 2.56 10.92 8.94
C GLN A 50 1.14 10.59 9.44
N PRO A 51 0.73 9.32 9.36
CA PRO A 51 -0.52 8.85 9.92
C PRO A 51 -0.52 8.97 11.44
N ARG A 52 -1.68 9.29 12.02
CA ARG A 52 -1.85 9.48 13.46
C ARG A 52 -2.57 8.32 14.12
N ASN A 53 -2.12 8.01 15.33
CA ASN A 53 -2.81 7.14 16.27
C ASN A 53 -3.27 7.96 17.49
N PRO A 54 -4.40 7.61 18.11
CA PRO A 54 -5.33 6.57 17.70
C PRO A 54 -6.16 6.97 16.47
N HIS A 55 -6.36 6.05 15.52
CA HIS A 55 -7.28 6.27 14.40
C HIS A 55 -8.73 6.07 14.86
N PRO A 56 -9.61 7.09 14.76
CA PRO A 56 -10.95 7.09 15.35
C PRO A 56 -11.84 5.97 14.80
N ASP A 57 -11.81 5.77 13.48
CA ASP A 57 -12.66 4.80 12.78
C ASP A 57 -11.94 3.48 12.44
N SER A 58 -10.88 3.13 13.20
CA SER A 58 -10.17 1.89 12.95
C SER A 58 -11.09 0.68 13.13
N ILE A 59 -11.23 -0.14 12.10
CA ILE A 59 -11.87 -1.47 12.10
C ILE A 59 -10.84 -2.60 12.09
N LEU A 60 -9.54 -2.29 12.14
CA LEU A 60 -8.47 -3.29 12.15
C LEU A 60 -8.62 -4.27 13.33
N TRP A 61 -9.26 -3.84 14.42
CA TRP A 61 -9.58 -4.69 15.57
C TRP A 61 -10.51 -5.87 15.25
N ARG A 62 -11.26 -5.82 14.14
CA ARG A 62 -12.15 -6.91 13.70
C ARG A 62 -11.41 -8.01 12.94
N SER A 63 -10.17 -7.77 12.53
CA SER A 63 -9.41 -8.65 11.67
C SER A 63 -8.16 -9.15 12.36
N ARG A 64 -7.75 -10.37 12.01
CA ARG A 64 -6.46 -10.95 12.40
C ARG A 64 -5.89 -11.69 11.20
N TYR A 65 -4.58 -11.68 11.08
CA TYR A 65 -3.87 -12.52 10.13
C TYR A 65 -2.95 -13.46 10.90
N ARG A 66 -3.03 -14.74 10.55
CA ARG A 66 -2.08 -15.76 10.99
C ARG A 66 -1.59 -16.46 9.73
N PRO A 67 -0.29 -16.43 9.45
CA PRO A 67 0.23 -17.09 8.27
C PRO A 67 0.00 -18.60 8.41
N VAL A 68 -0.43 -19.24 7.32
CA VAL A 68 -0.64 -20.70 7.27
C VAL A 68 0.68 -21.48 7.32
N ARG A 69 1.79 -20.81 7.03
CA ARG A 69 3.18 -21.32 7.03
C ARG A 69 4.16 -20.15 7.15
N PRO A 70 5.39 -20.34 7.64
CA PRO A 70 6.36 -19.24 7.82
C PRO A 70 6.62 -18.41 6.55
N GLN A 71 6.64 -19.06 5.37
CA GLN A 71 6.89 -18.39 4.09
C GLN A 71 5.74 -17.46 3.66
N ALA A 72 4.55 -17.63 4.23
CA ALA A 72 3.39 -16.79 3.97
C ALA A 72 3.26 -15.67 5.02
N ASP A 73 4.26 -15.42 5.85
CA ASP A 73 4.23 -14.31 6.80
C ASP A 73 4.45 -12.97 6.10
N ILE A 74 3.38 -12.41 5.52
CA ILE A 74 3.39 -11.14 4.78
C ILE A 74 3.19 -9.89 5.65
N LEU A 75 3.00 -10.08 6.96
CA LEU A 75 2.90 -8.97 7.91
C LEU A 75 4.12 -8.88 8.81
N HIS A 76 4.92 -9.93 8.91
CA HIS A 76 6.13 -9.98 9.72
C HIS A 76 5.83 -9.51 11.16
N SER A 77 6.58 -8.52 11.64
CA SER A 77 6.43 -7.93 12.98
C SER A 77 5.12 -7.14 13.18
N GLN A 78 4.36 -6.87 12.11
CA GLN A 78 3.17 -6.02 12.14
C GLN A 78 1.88 -6.76 12.48
N ALA A 79 1.84 -8.10 12.37
CA ALA A 79 0.65 -8.91 12.68
C ALA A 79 0.11 -8.68 14.11
N ARG A 80 0.99 -8.29 15.05
CA ARG A 80 0.63 -8.00 16.44
C ARG A 80 -0.35 -6.84 16.59
N PHE A 81 -0.39 -5.89 15.64
CA PHE A 81 -1.28 -4.73 15.69
C PHE A 81 -2.69 -5.06 15.19
N TRP A 82 -2.85 -6.16 14.46
CA TRP A 82 -4.15 -6.63 14.01
C TRP A 82 -4.96 -7.19 15.19
N GLY A 83 -6.23 -6.79 15.28
CA GLY A 83 -7.07 -7.11 16.42
C GLY A 83 -7.00 -6.08 17.57
N GLN A 84 -6.33 -4.92 17.36
CA GLN A 84 -6.29 -3.81 18.31
C GLN A 84 -7.10 -2.61 17.82
N ARG A 85 -7.76 -1.90 18.74
CA ARG A 85 -8.53 -0.68 18.42
C ARG A 85 -7.59 0.51 18.25
N GLY A 86 -8.01 1.47 17.44
CA GLY A 86 -7.29 2.74 17.28
C GLY A 86 -5.99 2.64 16.51
N ILE A 87 -5.66 1.50 15.91
CA ILE A 87 -4.47 1.38 15.05
C ILE A 87 -4.78 1.93 13.67
N HIS A 88 -3.95 2.86 13.21
CA HIS A 88 -3.95 3.37 11.85
C HIS A 88 -3.44 2.30 10.87
N TYR A 89 -4.13 2.15 9.74
CA TYR A 89 -3.85 1.14 8.70
C TYR A 89 -2.43 1.21 8.15
N HIS A 90 -1.86 2.42 8.14
CA HIS A 90 -0.54 2.71 7.59
C HIS A 90 0.48 3.18 8.65
N GLN A 91 0.30 2.85 9.94
CA GLN A 91 0.98 3.51 11.08
C GLN A 91 2.53 3.63 11.01
N PHE A 92 3.22 2.84 10.19
CA PHE A 92 4.67 2.89 10.02
C PHE A 92 5.14 3.51 8.71
N LEU A 93 4.22 3.95 7.84
CA LEU A 93 4.57 4.72 6.67
C LEU A 93 4.92 6.15 7.08
N LEU A 94 6.02 6.65 6.51
CA LEU A 94 6.47 8.02 6.67
C LEU A 94 5.65 8.96 5.76
N ALA A 95 5.75 10.25 6.05
CA ALA A 95 5.19 11.28 5.18
C ALA A 95 5.79 11.14 3.77
N GLY A 96 4.93 10.95 2.77
CA GLY A 96 5.31 10.86 1.36
C GLY A 96 5.58 9.43 0.87
N GLU A 97 5.53 8.44 1.75
CA GLU A 97 5.60 7.04 1.33
C GLU A 97 4.27 6.60 0.71
N ASN A 98 4.40 5.73 -0.30
CA ASN A 98 3.27 5.11 -0.95
C ASN A 98 2.78 3.88 -0.18
N THR A 99 1.46 3.66 -0.25
CA THR A 99 0.82 2.48 0.34
C THR A 99 1.29 1.21 -0.34
N LEU A 100 1.02 0.07 0.31
CA LEU A 100 1.28 -1.25 -0.24
C LEU A 100 0.73 -1.42 -1.67
N HIS A 101 -0.49 -0.92 -1.91
CA HIS A 101 -1.18 -1.07 -3.18
C HIS A 101 -0.39 -0.47 -4.35
N LEU A 102 0.13 0.75 -4.16
CA LEU A 102 0.89 1.39 -5.21
C LEU A 102 2.27 0.74 -5.37
N ASN A 103 2.90 0.28 -4.28
CA ASN A 103 4.15 -0.48 -4.39
C ASN A 103 3.97 -1.76 -5.21
N ILE A 104 2.88 -2.52 -5.00
CA ILE A 104 2.55 -3.70 -5.81
C ILE A 104 2.28 -3.31 -7.27
N SER A 105 1.60 -2.19 -7.51
CA SER A 105 1.36 -1.68 -8.86
C SER A 105 2.67 -1.33 -9.59
N ARG A 106 3.66 -0.81 -8.86
CA ARG A 106 5.00 -0.51 -9.40
C ARG A 106 5.73 -1.78 -9.82
N LEU A 107 5.61 -2.88 -9.07
CA LEU A 107 6.18 -4.17 -9.49
C LEU A 107 5.64 -4.63 -10.85
N LEU A 108 4.35 -4.41 -11.12
CA LEU A 108 3.77 -4.70 -12.43
C LEU A 108 4.33 -3.77 -13.51
N MET A 109 4.49 -2.48 -13.21
CA MET A 109 5.09 -1.53 -14.16
C MET A 109 6.54 -1.92 -14.50
N ASP A 110 7.35 -2.24 -13.48
CA ASP A 110 8.73 -2.68 -13.65
C ASP A 110 8.80 -3.96 -14.49
N SER A 111 7.92 -4.93 -14.21
CA SER A 111 7.78 -6.16 -15.02
C SER A 111 7.45 -5.84 -16.48
N LEU A 112 6.43 -5.01 -16.75
CA LEU A 112 6.05 -4.63 -18.12
C LEU A 112 7.17 -3.93 -18.88
N ILE A 113 7.94 -3.07 -18.20
CA ILE A 113 9.07 -2.35 -18.80
C ILE A 113 10.21 -3.31 -19.14
N GLU A 114 10.55 -4.24 -18.23
CA GLU A 114 11.67 -5.17 -18.43
C GLU A 114 11.35 -6.34 -19.36
N ARG A 115 10.08 -6.78 -19.38
CA ARG A 115 9.63 -7.91 -20.21
C ARG A 115 9.14 -7.47 -21.59
N GLU A 116 8.83 -6.19 -21.77
CA GLU A 116 8.19 -5.60 -22.97
C GLU A 116 6.81 -6.20 -23.32
N GLU A 117 6.27 -7.05 -22.45
CA GLU A 117 4.95 -7.67 -22.53
C GLU A 117 4.44 -8.01 -21.12
N TYR A 118 3.17 -8.38 -21.01
CA TYR A 118 2.66 -8.93 -19.76
C TYR A 118 3.14 -10.37 -19.59
N ASP A 119 4.00 -10.58 -18.59
CA ASP A 119 4.50 -11.88 -18.18
C ASP A 119 3.97 -12.20 -16.78
N GLN A 120 3.03 -13.15 -16.72
CA GLN A 120 2.37 -13.51 -15.47
C GLN A 120 3.35 -14.14 -14.46
N GLU A 121 4.30 -14.94 -14.93
CA GLU A 121 5.23 -15.65 -14.05
C GLU A 121 6.21 -14.66 -13.43
N ASP A 122 6.81 -13.77 -14.24
CA ASP A 122 7.71 -12.72 -13.76
C ASP A 122 7.02 -11.79 -12.75
N TYR A 123 5.81 -11.31 -13.04
CA TYR A 123 5.07 -10.45 -12.10
C TYR A 123 4.75 -11.17 -10.78
N LEU A 124 4.30 -12.43 -10.85
CA LEU A 124 3.98 -13.20 -9.63
C LEU A 124 5.22 -13.47 -8.79
N ASP A 125 6.37 -13.75 -9.41
CA ASP A 125 7.63 -13.95 -8.71
C ASP A 125 8.07 -12.67 -7.99
N ARG A 126 7.98 -11.50 -8.65
CA ARG A 126 8.25 -10.20 -8.03
C ARG A 126 7.30 -9.91 -6.87
N TYR A 127 6.00 -10.13 -7.07
CA TYR A 127 4.98 -9.92 -6.05
C TYR A 127 5.18 -10.83 -4.84
N VAL A 128 5.44 -12.12 -5.04
CA VAL A 128 5.72 -13.07 -3.96
C VAL A 128 7.00 -12.70 -3.23
N ALA A 129 8.09 -12.41 -3.95
CA ALA A 129 9.35 -11.99 -3.35
C ALA A 129 9.17 -10.72 -2.51
N PHE A 130 8.46 -9.72 -3.05
CA PHE A 130 8.17 -8.47 -2.36
C PHE A 130 7.37 -8.71 -1.09
N MET A 131 6.25 -9.42 -1.14
CA MET A 131 5.35 -9.61 0.01
C MET A 131 5.93 -10.52 1.10
N THR A 132 6.87 -11.40 0.77
CA THR A 132 7.41 -12.40 1.71
C THR A 132 8.79 -12.04 2.26
N THR A 133 9.46 -11.04 1.70
CA THR A 133 10.77 -10.58 2.17
C THR A 133 10.61 -9.48 3.23
N PRO A 134 11.11 -9.68 4.47
CA PRO A 134 11.01 -8.66 5.49
C PRO A 134 11.67 -7.33 5.09
N GLY A 135 10.95 -6.22 5.32
CA GLY A 135 11.46 -4.86 5.12
C GLY A 135 11.28 -4.28 3.71
N THR A 136 10.67 -5.02 2.78
CA THR A 136 10.27 -4.51 1.46
C THR A 136 9.09 -3.55 1.51
N HIS A 137 8.20 -3.71 2.51
CA HIS A 137 7.16 -2.76 2.85
C HIS A 137 6.97 -2.67 4.37
N ASN A 138 6.55 -1.49 4.83
CA ASN A 138 6.22 -1.21 6.23
C ASN A 138 4.72 -0.91 6.43
N ASP A 139 3.89 -1.20 5.41
CA ASP A 139 2.45 -0.97 5.53
C ASP A 139 1.82 -1.98 6.49
N THR A 140 1.04 -1.51 7.47
CA THR A 140 0.37 -2.39 8.45
C THR A 140 -0.85 -3.08 7.84
N TYR A 141 -1.50 -2.43 6.87
CA TYR A 141 -2.70 -2.93 6.25
C TYR A 141 -2.37 -3.65 4.94
N VAL A 142 -2.90 -4.86 4.83
CA VAL A 142 -2.78 -5.72 3.65
C VAL A 142 -4.19 -6.15 3.31
N GLU A 143 -4.66 -5.86 2.10
CA GLU A 143 -6.02 -6.14 1.65
C GLU A 143 -6.35 -7.64 1.68
N GLU A 144 -7.64 -7.95 1.75
CA GLU A 144 -8.12 -9.32 1.87
C GLU A 144 -7.70 -10.21 0.70
N CYS A 145 -7.70 -9.69 -0.53
CA CYS A 145 -7.26 -10.45 -1.70
C CYS A 145 -5.82 -10.95 -1.57
N HIS A 146 -4.90 -10.13 -1.05
CA HIS A 146 -3.52 -10.54 -0.81
C HIS A 146 -3.42 -11.59 0.30
N ARG A 147 -4.17 -11.40 1.41
CA ARG A 147 -4.20 -12.37 2.51
C ARG A 147 -4.73 -13.73 2.04
N GLU A 148 -5.81 -13.75 1.25
CA GLU A 148 -6.39 -14.98 0.70
C GLU A 148 -5.47 -15.62 -0.35
N PHE A 149 -4.81 -14.83 -1.18
CA PHE A 149 -3.77 -15.33 -2.08
C PHE A 149 -2.69 -16.08 -1.29
N PHE A 150 -2.12 -15.48 -0.23
CA PHE A 150 -1.06 -16.13 0.54
C PHE A 150 -1.53 -17.28 1.44
N ARG A 151 -2.83 -17.36 1.76
CA ARG A 151 -3.42 -18.55 2.38
C ARG A 151 -3.44 -19.73 1.41
N ALA A 152 -3.78 -19.50 0.14
CA ALA A 152 -3.82 -20.53 -0.89
C ALA A 152 -2.44 -20.82 -1.52
N TRP A 153 -1.53 -19.85 -1.51
CA TRP A 153 -0.21 -19.95 -2.13
C TRP A 153 0.64 -21.04 -1.47
N ALA A 154 1.19 -21.92 -2.29
CA ALA A 154 2.16 -22.93 -1.90
C ALA A 154 3.50 -22.63 -2.60
N PRO A 155 4.61 -22.46 -1.85
CA PRO A 155 5.91 -22.32 -2.47
C PRO A 155 6.21 -23.57 -3.30
N HIS A 156 6.84 -23.40 -4.46
CA HIS A 156 7.35 -24.53 -5.22
C HIS A 156 8.22 -25.41 -4.32
N LYS A 157 7.97 -26.72 -4.32
CA LYS A 157 8.87 -27.67 -3.66
C LYS A 157 10.22 -27.57 -4.37
N LYS A 158 11.23 -27.06 -3.66
CA LYS A 158 12.62 -27.23 -4.07
C LYS A 158 13.00 -28.71 -4.02
#